data_AF-X5PRE7-F1
#
_entry.id   AF-X5PRE7-F1
#
_cell.length_a   1.000
_cell.length_b   1.000
_cell.length_c   1.000
_cell.angle_alpha   90.00
_cell.angle_beta   90.00
_cell.angle_gamma   90.00
#
_symmetry.space_group_name_H-M   'P 1'
#
loop_
_entity.id
_entity.type
_entity.pdbx_description
1 polymer ?
#
loop_
_entity_poly.entity_id
_entity_poly.type
_entity_poly.pdbx_seq_one_letter_code
_entity_poly.pdbx_strand_id
1 'polypeptide(L)'
;MFYGVAQSDALAVSGIKGLLVGAANLLPVGLALIVTSVANGLLNAAAKARLVFLRWHFALPGHRAFSSHGPTDPRIDMSRLKDSLGDTFPRTPGDENRLWYRFYKDVESETAILHAHREFLFTRDYAAFSFLFLFGFGTAAVFMVQSLRVSFIYCAVLLLQFLVVRHSAATYGVRLVTTVLARHAAKTV
;
A
#
# COMPACT_ATOMS: atom_id res chain seq x y z
N MET A 1 -6.80 13.66 -13.92
CA MET A 1 -7.41 14.69 -13.04
C MET A 1 -6.55 15.95 -12.99
N PHE A 2 -5.29 15.90 -12.53
CA PHE A 2 -4.36 17.06 -12.49
C PHE A 2 -4.29 17.86 -13.79
N TYR A 3 -4.12 17.17 -14.92
CA TYR A 3 -4.08 17.79 -16.25
C TYR A 3 -5.37 18.55 -16.61
N GLY A 4 -6.55 17.98 -16.31
CA GLY A 4 -7.84 18.63 -16.59
C GLY A 4 -8.08 19.85 -15.71
N VAL A 5 -7.56 19.87 -14.48
CA VAL A 5 -7.60 21.05 -13.61
C VAL A 5 -6.67 22.14 -14.16
N ALA A 6 -5.45 21.77 -14.57
CA ALA A 6 -4.46 22.69 -15.13
C ALA A 6 -4.84 23.27 -16.50
N GLN A 7 -5.65 22.56 -17.31
CA GLN A 7 -6.08 23.00 -18.64
C GLN A 7 -7.53 23.50 -18.74
N SER A 8 -8.26 23.59 -17.62
CA SER A 8 -9.68 23.98 -17.62
C SER A 8 -9.94 25.30 -18.38
N ASP A 9 -9.02 26.26 -18.30
CA ASP A 9 -9.10 27.54 -19.02
C ASP A 9 -8.72 27.44 -20.51
N ALA A 10 -7.84 26.51 -20.89
CA ALA A 10 -7.29 26.39 -22.25
C ALA A 10 -8.19 25.58 -23.21
N LEU A 11 -8.92 24.60 -22.69
CA LEU A 11 -9.80 23.73 -23.48
C LEU A 11 -11.06 24.44 -24.00
N ALA A 12 -11.51 25.50 -23.33
CA ALA A 12 -12.68 26.27 -23.75
C ALA A 12 -12.44 27.11 -25.03
N VAL A 13 -11.18 27.32 -25.44
CA VAL A 13 -10.82 28.39 -26.39
C VAL A 13 -10.30 27.89 -27.75
N SER A 14 -9.73 26.67 -27.88
CA SER A 14 -8.74 26.41 -28.96
C SER A 14 -9.06 25.37 -30.08
N GLY A 15 -10.18 24.65 -30.09
CA GLY A 15 -10.51 23.71 -31.19
C GLY A 15 -9.42 22.65 -31.51
N ILE A 16 -9.31 22.18 -32.77
CA ILE A 16 -8.38 21.08 -33.20
C ILE A 16 -6.88 21.42 -32.99
N LYS A 17 -6.48 22.71 -33.07
CA LYS A 17 -5.12 23.14 -32.67
C LYS A 17 -4.90 22.96 -31.16
N GLY A 18 -5.95 23.10 -30.36
CA GLY A 18 -5.96 22.76 -28.94
C GLY A 18 -5.77 21.26 -28.66
N LEU A 19 -6.14 20.38 -29.59
CA LEU A 19 -5.90 18.92 -29.50
C LEU A 19 -4.42 18.58 -29.68
N LEU A 20 -3.73 19.19 -30.65
CA LEU A 20 -2.28 18.99 -30.86
C LEU A 20 -1.43 19.64 -29.76
N VAL A 21 -1.80 20.86 -29.32
CA VAL A 21 -1.20 21.49 -28.13
C VAL A 21 -1.51 20.66 -26.88
N GLY A 22 -2.70 20.05 -26.80
CA GLY A 22 -3.07 19.10 -25.76
C GLY A 22 -2.16 17.88 -25.73
N ALA A 23 -1.81 17.31 -26.89
CA ALA A 23 -0.87 16.20 -26.99
C ALA A 23 0.55 16.57 -26.52
N ALA A 24 1.06 17.76 -26.86
CA ALA A 24 2.34 18.26 -26.34
C ALA A 24 2.30 18.48 -24.81
N ASN A 25 1.16 18.90 -24.29
CA ASN A 25 0.95 19.07 -22.85
C ASN A 25 0.76 17.74 -22.08
N LEU A 26 0.63 16.59 -22.76
CA LEU A 26 0.69 15.26 -22.13
C LEU A 26 2.12 14.81 -21.83
N LEU A 27 3.15 15.42 -22.43
CA LEU A 27 4.56 15.08 -22.16
C LEU A 27 4.93 15.26 -20.68
N PRO A 28 4.60 16.39 -20.01
CA PRO A 28 4.78 16.54 -18.57
C PRO A 28 4.07 15.46 -17.75
N VAL A 29 2.87 15.03 -18.18
CA VAL A 29 2.10 13.99 -17.49
C VAL A 29 2.80 12.63 -17.60
N GLY A 30 3.25 12.27 -18.81
CA GLY A 30 4.01 11.05 -19.05
C GLY A 30 5.34 11.03 -18.28
N LEU A 31 6.07 12.14 -18.29
CA LEU A 31 7.31 12.29 -17.52
C LEU A 31 7.05 12.15 -16.02
N ALA A 32 6.00 12.77 -15.50
CA ALA A 32 5.64 12.67 -14.09
C ALA A 32 5.30 11.22 -13.68
N LEU A 33 4.62 10.47 -14.55
CA LEU A 33 4.35 9.05 -14.30
C LEU A 33 5.64 8.21 -14.24
N ILE A 34 6.57 8.45 -15.17
CA ILE A 34 7.88 7.76 -15.18
C ILE A 34 8.66 8.10 -13.92
N VAL A 35 8.79 9.40 -13.60
CA VAL A 35 9.52 9.88 -12.42
C VAL A 35 8.92 9.29 -11.14
N THR A 36 7.59 9.29 -11.01
CA THR A 36 6.94 8.72 -9.83
C THR A 36 7.13 7.20 -9.76
N SER A 37 7.14 6.50 -10.90
CA SER A 37 7.41 5.06 -10.95
C SER A 37 8.82 4.72 -10.49
N VAL A 38 9.81 5.47 -10.97
CA VAL A 38 11.21 5.33 -10.53
C VAL A 38 11.33 5.66 -9.04
N ALA A 39 10.74 6.77 -8.58
CA ALA A 39 10.74 7.15 -7.17
C ALA A 39 10.09 6.09 -6.27
N ASN A 40 9.01 5.45 -6.72
CA ASN A 40 8.41 4.33 -6.01
C ASN A 40 9.34 3.11 -5.95
N GLY A 41 10.13 2.87 -7.01
CA GLY A 41 11.16 1.84 -7.03
C GLY A 41 12.32 2.10 -6.06
N LEU A 42 12.66 3.37 -5.81
CA LEU A 42 13.70 3.77 -4.86
C LEU A 42 13.27 3.57 -3.39
N LEU A 43 11.96 3.56 -3.12
CA LEU A 43 11.44 3.24 -1.79
C LEU A 43 11.61 1.74 -1.49
N ASN A 44 12.48 1.42 -0.53
CA ASN A 44 12.63 0.04 -0.09
C ASN A 44 11.35 -0.51 0.57
N ALA A 45 11.25 -1.84 0.66
CA ALA A 45 10.06 -2.51 1.20
C ALA A 45 9.73 -2.08 2.65
N ALA A 46 10.75 -1.78 3.47
CA ALA A 46 10.56 -1.32 4.84
C ALA A 46 9.95 0.09 4.90
N ALA A 47 10.40 1.02 4.04
CA ALA A 47 9.83 2.35 3.92
C ALA A 47 8.36 2.29 3.50
N LYS A 48 8.03 1.47 2.51
CA LYS A 48 6.65 1.23 2.09
C LYS A 48 5.80 0.63 3.22
N ALA A 49 6.33 -0.33 3.98
CA ALA A 49 5.65 -0.87 5.15
C ALA A 49 5.42 0.20 6.24
N ARG A 50 6.40 1.06 6.51
CA ARG A 50 6.25 2.20 7.44
C ARG A 50 5.13 3.15 6.97
N LEU A 51 5.04 3.42 5.67
CA LEU A 51 3.96 4.23 5.09
C LEU A 51 2.58 3.58 5.22
N VAL A 52 2.48 2.26 5.07
CA VAL A 52 1.21 1.51 5.17
C VAL A 52 0.74 1.35 6.62
N PHE A 53 1.67 1.10 7.56
CA PHE A 53 1.32 0.83 8.95
C PHE A 53 1.50 2.04 9.88
N LEU A 54 2.16 3.11 9.44
CA LEU A 54 2.48 4.33 10.22
C LEU A 54 3.27 3.97 11.49
N ARG A 55 4.19 3.02 11.34
CA ARG A 55 5.02 2.50 12.44
C ARG A 55 6.46 2.51 11.99
N TRP A 56 7.35 3.11 12.78
CA TRP A 56 8.78 3.20 12.46
C TRP A 56 9.55 1.90 12.73
N HIS A 57 9.16 1.19 13.79
CA HIS A 57 9.73 -0.10 14.22
C HIS A 57 8.68 -1.20 14.13
N PHE A 58 9.11 -2.42 13.78
CA PHE A 58 8.24 -3.60 13.67
C PHE A 58 6.95 -3.32 12.88
N ALA A 59 7.12 -2.71 11.70
CA ALA A 59 6.02 -2.16 10.91
C ALA A 59 5.13 -3.25 10.30
N LEU A 60 5.74 -4.36 9.87
CA LEU A 60 5.04 -5.46 9.22
C LEU A 60 4.00 -6.11 10.17
N PRO A 61 2.86 -6.57 9.64
CA PRO A 61 1.81 -7.19 10.45
C PRO A 61 2.25 -8.53 11.03
N GLY A 62 3.23 -9.21 10.40
CA GLY A 62 3.83 -10.45 10.89
C GLY A 62 4.46 -10.33 12.28
N HIS A 63 4.88 -9.13 12.69
CA HIS A 63 5.39 -8.87 14.04
C HIS A 63 4.33 -8.97 15.15
N ARG A 64 3.06 -9.15 14.79
CA ARG A 64 1.92 -9.32 15.69
C ARG A 64 1.02 -10.46 15.23
N ALA A 65 1.58 -11.38 14.45
CA ALA A 65 0.86 -12.51 13.89
C ALA A 65 0.21 -13.34 14.99
N PHE A 66 0.90 -13.55 16.11
CA PHE A 66 0.50 -14.46 17.17
C PHE A 66 -0.08 -13.72 18.38
N SER A 67 0.39 -12.50 18.65
CA SER A 67 -0.08 -11.71 19.78
C SER A 67 -1.40 -10.95 19.53
N SER A 68 -1.72 -10.62 18.27
CA SER A 68 -2.89 -9.80 17.94
C SER A 68 -3.74 -10.37 16.81
N HIS A 69 -3.13 -10.63 15.65
CA HIS A 69 -3.91 -10.96 14.45
C HIS A 69 -4.47 -12.38 14.48
N GLY A 70 -3.66 -13.36 14.91
CA GLY A 70 -4.04 -14.76 15.04
C GLY A 70 -5.23 -14.98 15.97
N PRO A 71 -5.16 -14.57 17.25
CA PRO A 71 -6.25 -14.76 18.22
C PRO A 71 -7.57 -14.08 17.84
N THR A 72 -7.52 -13.02 17.03
CA THR A 72 -8.71 -12.27 16.61
C THR A 72 -9.42 -12.93 15.42
N ASP A 73 -8.75 -13.81 14.67
CA ASP A 73 -9.32 -14.44 13.48
C ASP A 73 -9.94 -15.81 13.85
N PRO A 74 -11.27 -15.97 13.78
CA PRO A 74 -11.94 -17.20 14.18
C PRO A 74 -11.62 -18.41 13.30
N ARG A 75 -10.96 -18.20 12.15
CA ARG A 75 -10.54 -19.28 11.24
C ARG A 75 -9.29 -20.01 11.72
N ILE A 76 -8.61 -19.48 12.74
CA ILE A 76 -7.32 -19.97 13.21
C ILE A 76 -7.49 -20.70 14.54
N ASP A 77 -7.15 -21.98 14.57
CA ASP A 77 -7.07 -22.75 15.80
C ASP A 77 -5.72 -22.47 16.49
N MET A 78 -5.73 -21.50 17.40
CA MET A 78 -4.53 -21.07 18.14
C MET A 78 -4.01 -22.15 19.11
N SER A 79 -4.89 -23.00 19.65
CA SER A 79 -4.50 -24.15 20.48
C SER A 79 -3.67 -25.14 19.68
N ARG A 80 -4.14 -25.55 18.51
CA ARG A 80 -3.41 -26.48 17.64
C ARG A 80 -2.06 -25.93 17.18
N LEU A 81 -2.01 -24.63 16.86
CA LEU A 81 -0.75 -23.97 16.52
C LEU A 81 0.23 -23.99 17.69
N LYS A 82 -0.26 -23.92 18.92
CA LYS A 82 0.58 -23.98 20.12
C LYS A 82 1.11 -25.38 20.37
N ASP A 83 0.26 -26.39 20.17
CA ASP A 83 0.63 -27.79 20.30
C ASP A 83 1.70 -28.20 19.26
N SER A 84 1.53 -27.75 18.00
CA SER A 84 2.50 -28.04 16.93
C SER A 84 3.86 -27.37 17.14
N LEU A 85 3.92 -26.30 17.93
CA LEU A 85 5.13 -25.55 18.26
C LEU A 85 5.81 -26.03 19.57
N GLY A 86 5.31 -27.08 20.21
CA GLY A 86 5.86 -27.56 21.48
C GLY A 86 5.68 -26.55 22.62
N ASP A 87 4.53 -25.88 22.65
CA ASP A 87 4.09 -24.98 23.72
C ASP A 87 4.90 -23.67 23.91
N THR A 88 5.89 -23.43 23.05
CA THR A 88 6.73 -22.22 23.10
C THR A 88 6.28 -21.20 22.06
N PHE A 89 5.36 -20.31 22.46
CA PHE A 89 4.95 -19.20 21.61
C PHE A 89 6.01 -18.08 21.58
N PRO A 90 6.20 -17.42 20.42
CA PRO A 90 7.12 -16.29 20.30
C PRO A 90 6.72 -15.15 21.26
N ARG A 91 7.68 -14.63 22.03
CA ARG A 91 7.47 -13.57 23.03
C ARG A 91 7.85 -12.17 22.54
N THR A 92 8.64 -12.09 21.47
CA THR A 92 9.09 -10.81 20.91
C THR A 92 8.49 -10.57 19.52
N PRO A 93 8.24 -9.32 19.13
CA PRO A 93 7.75 -9.01 17.78
C PRO A 93 8.66 -9.56 16.67
N GLY A 94 9.98 -9.56 16.90
CA GLY A 94 10.95 -10.13 15.97
C GLY A 94 10.79 -11.63 15.80
N ASP A 95 10.60 -12.37 16.89
CA ASP A 95 10.37 -13.81 16.86
C ASP A 95 9.04 -14.17 16.21
N GLU A 96 7.98 -13.38 16.49
CA GLU A 96 6.68 -13.55 15.83
C GLU A 96 6.82 -13.49 14.31
N ASN A 97 7.49 -12.46 13.80
CA ASN A 97 7.66 -12.30 12.35
C ASN A 97 8.55 -13.39 11.75
N ARG A 98 9.60 -13.82 12.47
CA ARG A 98 10.47 -14.92 12.01
C ARG A 98 9.69 -16.24 11.91
N LEU A 99 8.86 -16.54 12.91
CA LEU A 99 8.05 -17.74 12.92
C LEU A 99 6.96 -17.69 11.85
N TRP A 100 6.25 -16.58 11.75
CA TRP A 100 5.25 -16.36 10.71
C TRP A 100 5.86 -16.50 9.31
N TYR A 101 7.07 -15.98 9.09
CA TYR A 101 7.75 -16.10 7.79
C TYR A 101 8.10 -17.56 7.44
N ARG A 102 8.45 -18.38 8.42
CA ARG A 102 8.63 -19.84 8.21
C ARG A 102 7.33 -20.48 7.74
N PHE A 103 6.22 -20.21 8.43
CA PHE A 103 4.92 -20.72 8.01
C PHE A 103 4.52 -20.24 6.62
N TYR A 104 4.76 -18.97 6.31
CA TYR A 104 4.53 -18.42 4.98
C TYR A 104 5.31 -19.21 3.93
N LYS A 105 6.58 -19.54 4.17
CA LYS A 105 7.38 -20.34 3.23
C LYS A 105 6.84 -21.76 3.02
N ASP A 106 6.22 -22.36 4.03
CA ASP A 106 5.66 -23.71 3.93
C ASP A 106 4.35 -23.78 3.11
N VAL A 107 3.65 -22.65 2.98
CA VAL A 107 2.35 -22.53 2.26
C VAL A 107 2.38 -21.51 1.11
N GLU A 108 3.55 -20.99 0.73
CA GLU A 108 3.71 -19.91 -0.25
C GLU A 108 3.14 -20.26 -1.63
N SER A 109 3.20 -21.54 -2.02
CA SER A 109 2.70 -22.03 -3.31
C SER A 109 1.18 -22.15 -3.39
N GLU A 110 0.47 -21.99 -2.27
CA GLU A 110 -0.99 -22.09 -2.26
C GLU A 110 -1.62 -20.88 -2.94
N THR A 111 -2.61 -21.12 -3.80
CA THR A 111 -3.29 -20.08 -4.60
C THR A 111 -3.89 -18.97 -3.73
N ALA A 112 -4.44 -19.32 -2.56
CA ALA A 112 -4.97 -18.36 -1.60
C ALA A 112 -3.89 -17.41 -1.05
N ILE A 113 -2.67 -17.91 -0.80
CA ILE A 113 -1.55 -17.13 -0.28
C ILE A 113 -0.97 -16.25 -1.38
N LEU A 114 -0.80 -16.78 -2.59
CA LEU A 114 -0.36 -15.99 -3.75
C LEU A 114 -1.30 -14.82 -4.04
N HIS A 115 -2.62 -15.06 -3.97
CA HIS A 115 -3.62 -14.02 -4.18
C HIS A 115 -3.54 -12.95 -3.09
N ALA A 116 -3.56 -13.33 -1.81
CA ALA A 116 -3.47 -12.39 -0.69
C ALA A 116 -2.13 -11.61 -0.71
N HIS A 117 -1.04 -12.26 -1.09
CA HIS A 117 0.27 -11.63 -1.20
C HIS A 117 0.27 -10.58 -2.32
N ARG A 118 -0.29 -10.92 -3.49
CA ARG A 118 -0.42 -9.99 -4.61
C ARG A 118 -1.27 -8.77 -4.27
N GLU A 119 -2.41 -8.96 -3.60
CA GLU A 119 -3.28 -7.85 -3.15
C GLU A 119 -2.52 -6.91 -2.21
N PHE A 120 -1.77 -7.47 -1.25
CA PHE A 120 -0.96 -6.67 -0.33
C PHE A 120 0.16 -5.92 -1.06
N LEU A 121 0.92 -6.57 -1.95
CA LEU A 121 1.98 -5.91 -2.71
C LEU A 121 1.42 -4.77 -3.55
N PHE A 122 0.36 -5.02 -4.30
CA PHE A 122 -0.29 -4.02 -5.15
C PHE A 122 -0.75 -2.80 -4.36
N THR A 123 -1.50 -3.01 -3.28
CA THR A 123 -2.03 -1.91 -2.47
C THR A 123 -0.95 -1.17 -1.69
N ARG A 124 0.09 -1.85 -1.23
CA ARG A 124 1.28 -1.23 -0.62
C ARG A 124 2.01 -0.33 -1.60
N ASP A 125 2.24 -0.81 -2.83
CA ASP A 125 2.88 -0.02 -3.87
C ASP A 125 1.99 1.16 -4.30
N TYR A 126 0.66 0.98 -4.35
CA TYR A 126 -0.26 2.07 -4.62
C TYR A 126 -0.34 3.11 -3.47
N ALA A 127 -0.18 2.69 -2.21
CA ALA A 127 -0.07 3.61 -1.08
C ALA A 127 1.19 4.49 -1.19
N ALA A 128 2.31 3.90 -1.61
CA ALA A 128 3.54 4.61 -1.87
C ALA A 128 3.41 5.58 -3.06
N PHE A 129 2.75 5.18 -4.15
CA PHE A 129 2.39 6.10 -5.23
C PHE A 129 1.52 7.26 -4.76
N SER A 130 0.48 6.98 -3.97
CA SER A 130 -0.43 8.02 -3.45
C SER A 130 0.31 8.99 -2.53
N PHE A 131 1.26 8.50 -1.74
CA PHE A 131 2.16 9.34 -0.94
C PHE A 131 3.03 10.24 -1.84
N LEU A 132 3.67 9.67 -2.85
CA LEU A 132 4.50 10.44 -3.79
C LEU A 132 3.67 11.48 -4.56
N PHE A 133 2.44 11.17 -4.94
CA PHE A 133 1.54 12.13 -5.57
C PHE A 133 1.14 13.25 -4.61
N LEU A 134 0.84 12.93 -3.35
CA LEU A 134 0.55 13.95 -2.33
C LEU A 134 1.69 14.96 -2.19
N PHE A 135 2.94 14.49 -2.10
CA PHE A 135 4.08 15.41 -1.96
C PHE A 135 4.50 16.04 -3.29
N GLY A 136 4.63 15.27 -4.37
CA GLY A 136 5.05 15.77 -5.67
C GLY A 136 4.00 16.68 -6.31
N PHE A 137 2.79 16.18 -6.52
CA PHE A 137 1.72 16.97 -7.15
C PHE A 137 1.05 17.93 -6.18
N GLY A 138 0.97 17.63 -4.88
CA GLY A 138 0.46 18.58 -3.90
C GLY A 138 1.35 19.82 -3.78
N THR A 139 2.68 19.66 -3.72
CA THR A 139 3.59 20.82 -3.71
C THR A 139 3.50 21.60 -5.03
N ALA A 140 3.52 20.91 -6.18
CA ALA A 140 3.34 21.56 -7.47
C ALA A 140 2.01 22.35 -7.55
N ALA A 141 0.92 21.81 -7.02
CA ALA A 141 -0.37 22.49 -7.00
C ALA A 141 -0.37 23.77 -6.16
N VAL A 142 0.44 23.85 -5.09
CA VAL A 142 0.54 25.08 -4.28
C VAL A 142 1.25 26.20 -5.03
N PHE A 143 2.22 25.88 -5.89
CA PHE A 143 2.98 26.89 -6.64
C PHE A 143 2.40 27.21 -8.02
N MET A 144 1.78 26.25 -8.70
CA MET A 144 1.35 26.40 -10.09
C MET A 144 -0.13 26.78 -10.23
N VAL A 145 -0.97 26.52 -9.23
CA VAL A 145 -2.41 26.83 -9.29
C VAL A 145 -2.65 28.21 -8.69
N GLN A 146 -3.21 29.13 -9.49
CA GLN A 146 -3.47 30.51 -9.08
C GLN A 146 -4.50 30.59 -7.93
N SER A 147 -5.49 29.70 -7.92
CA SER A 147 -6.52 29.66 -6.88
C SER A 147 -6.10 28.78 -5.70
N LEU A 148 -5.81 29.42 -4.56
CA LEU A 148 -5.51 28.73 -3.31
C LEU A 148 -6.62 27.75 -2.89
N ARG A 149 -7.89 28.13 -3.08
CA ARG A 149 -9.04 27.26 -2.76
C ARG A 149 -8.99 25.95 -3.55
N VAL A 150 -8.73 26.03 -4.85
CA VAL A 150 -8.63 24.85 -5.73
C VAL A 150 -7.42 23.99 -5.35
N SER A 151 -6.29 24.63 -5.05
CA SER A 151 -5.07 23.95 -4.58
C SER A 151 -5.30 23.18 -3.28
N PHE A 152 -5.94 23.81 -2.27
CA PHE A 152 -6.25 23.14 -1.00
C PHE A 152 -7.22 21.97 -1.17
N ILE A 153 -8.26 22.12 -1.99
CA ILE A 153 -9.20 21.03 -2.28
C ILE A 153 -8.46 19.86 -2.94
N TYR A 154 -7.58 20.15 -3.91
CA TYR A 154 -6.78 19.12 -4.58
C TYR A 154 -5.86 18.37 -3.60
N CYS A 155 -5.14 19.10 -2.73
CA CYS A 155 -4.31 18.50 -1.68
C CYS A 155 -5.14 17.66 -0.69
N ALA A 156 -6.34 18.12 -0.31
CA ALA A 156 -7.24 17.37 0.56
C ALA A 156 -7.70 16.06 -0.09
N VAL A 157 -8.00 16.08 -1.39
CA VAL A 157 -8.35 14.86 -2.16
C VAL A 157 -7.18 13.88 -2.22
N LEU A 158 -5.96 14.36 -2.50
CA LEU A 158 -4.77 13.50 -2.50
C LEU A 158 -4.47 12.90 -1.12
N LEU A 159 -4.68 13.69 -0.05
CA LEU A 159 -4.53 13.21 1.31
C LEU A 159 -5.56 12.11 1.62
N LEU A 160 -6.83 12.34 1.29
CA LEU A 160 -7.89 11.35 1.47
C LEU A 160 -7.59 10.07 0.69
N GLN A 161 -7.17 10.19 -0.57
CA GLN A 161 -6.75 9.05 -1.39
C GLN A 161 -5.64 8.26 -0.68
N PHE A 162 -4.58 8.93 -0.20
CA PHE A 162 -3.51 8.27 0.53
C PHE A 162 -4.03 7.52 1.75
N LEU A 163 -4.89 8.15 2.57
CA LEU A 163 -5.45 7.52 3.78
C LEU A 163 -6.29 6.28 3.47
N VAL A 164 -7.15 6.33 2.45
CA VAL A 164 -7.99 5.20 2.03
C VAL A 164 -7.14 4.04 1.51
N VAL A 165 -6.20 4.32 0.60
CA VAL A 165 -5.34 3.29 -0.01
C VAL A 165 -4.43 2.66 1.03
N ARG A 166 -3.85 3.48 1.92
CA ARG A 166 -3.06 3.02 3.06
C ARG A 166 -3.87 2.09 3.95
N HIS A 167 -5.10 2.45 4.31
CA HIS A 167 -5.96 1.62 5.16
C HIS A 167 -6.25 0.28 4.49
N SER A 168 -6.57 0.30 3.19
CA SER A 168 -6.77 -0.90 2.38
C SER A 168 -5.52 -1.81 2.40
N ALA A 169 -4.33 -1.24 2.17
CA ALA A 169 -3.07 -1.98 2.23
C ALA A 169 -2.79 -2.61 3.60
N ALA A 170 -3.12 -1.90 4.69
CA ALA A 170 -3.00 -2.45 6.04
C ALA A 170 -3.93 -3.64 6.25
N THR A 171 -5.19 -3.54 5.80
CA THR A 171 -6.18 -4.63 5.86
C THR A 171 -5.73 -5.86 5.06
N TYR A 172 -5.26 -5.68 3.83
CA TYR A 172 -4.73 -6.78 3.02
C TYR A 172 -3.47 -7.40 3.63
N GLY A 173 -2.59 -6.60 4.24
CA GLY A 173 -1.43 -7.11 4.95
C GLY A 173 -1.80 -7.99 6.15
N VAL A 174 -2.81 -7.59 6.93
CA VAL A 174 -3.33 -8.41 8.03
C VAL A 174 -4.00 -9.68 7.50
N ARG A 175 -4.81 -9.57 6.44
CA ARG A 175 -5.44 -10.72 5.78
C ARG A 175 -4.40 -11.74 5.29
N LEU A 176 -3.30 -11.29 4.69
CA LEU A 176 -2.20 -12.17 4.31
C LEU A 176 -1.67 -12.93 5.52
N VAL A 177 -1.40 -12.24 6.62
CA VAL A 177 -0.89 -12.86 7.85
C VAL A 177 -1.84 -13.92 8.38
N THR A 178 -3.13 -13.58 8.54
CA THR A 178 -4.11 -14.52 9.08
C THR A 178 -4.39 -15.69 8.14
N THR A 179 -4.33 -15.46 6.82
CA THR A 179 -4.51 -16.54 5.84
C THR A 179 -3.35 -17.53 5.89
N VAL A 180 -2.10 -17.06 6.01
CA VAL A 180 -0.94 -17.95 6.23
C VAL A 180 -1.15 -18.82 7.47
N LEU A 181 -1.53 -18.21 8.59
CA LEU A 181 -1.76 -18.94 9.84
C LEU A 181 -2.90 -19.97 9.70
N ALA A 182 -4.02 -19.59 9.10
CA ALA A 182 -5.16 -20.48 8.91
C ALA A 182 -4.81 -21.68 8.01
N ARG A 183 -4.08 -21.44 6.91
CA ARG A 183 -3.68 -22.52 5.98
C ARG A 183 -2.64 -23.44 6.60
N HIS A 184 -1.68 -22.90 7.33
CA HIS A 184 -0.69 -23.70 8.04
C HIS A 184 -1.37 -24.58 9.12
N ALA A 185 -2.24 -24.01 9.95
CA ALA A 185 -2.98 -24.75 10.98
C ALA A 185 -3.86 -25.86 10.40
N ALA A 186 -4.43 -25.67 9.21
CA ALA A 186 -5.22 -26.69 8.51
C ALA A 186 -4.38 -27.81 7.90
N LYS A 187 -3.10 -27.54 7.56
CA LYS A 187 -2.18 -28.53 6.96
C LYS A 187 -1.53 -29.45 7.99
N THR A 188 -1.45 -29.02 9.25
CA THR A 188 -0.92 -29.84 10.36
C THR A 188 -1.94 -30.89 10.88
N VAL A 189 -2.98 -31.18 10.09
CA VAL A 189 -3.95 -32.28 10.29
C VAL A 189 -3.46 -33.51 9.56
#